data_AF-A0A3D2C825-F1
#
_entry.id   AF-A0A3D2C825-F1
#
_cell.length_a   1.000
_cell.length_b   1.000
_cell.length_c   1.000
_cell.angle_alpha   90.00
_cell.angle_beta   90.00
_cell.angle_gamma   90.00
#
_symmetry.space_group_name_H-M   'P 1'
#
loop_
_entity.id
_entity.type
_entity.pdbx_description
1 polymer ?
#
loop_
_entity_poly.entity_id
_entity_poly.type
_entity_poly.pdbx_seq_one_letter_code
_entity_poly.pdbx_strand_id
1 'polypeptide(L)' 'MIEQLAALETEALAAIQAAPDPASLQQVRAAWLGKKGQLTALLKGLRNVPPAERGAVGK' A
#
# COMPACT_ATOMS: atom_id res chain seq x y z
N MET A 1 10.94 -2.03 -8.54
CA MET A 1 9.71 -2.58 -7.93
C MET A 1 9.73 -2.45 -6.40
N ILE A 2 10.78 -2.91 -5.72
CA ILE A 2 10.94 -2.73 -4.26
C ILE A 2 11.07 -1.24 -3.87
N GLU A 3 11.83 -0.43 -4.62
CA GLU A 3 11.92 1.03 -4.38
C GLU A 3 10.58 1.77 -4.50
N GLN A 4 9.70 1.34 -5.43
CA GLN A 4 8.36 1.93 -5.54
C GLN A 4 7.50 1.59 -4.34
N LEU A 5 7.73 0.43 -3.72
CA LEU A 5 7.03 0.01 -2.52
C LEU A 5 7.48 0.82 -1.30
N ALA A 6 8.78 1.08 -1.16
CA ALA A 6 9.34 1.91 -0.09
C ALA A 6 8.86 3.38 -0.16
N ALA A 7 8.73 3.93 -1.37
CA ALA A 7 8.17 5.26 -1.57
C ALA A 7 6.69 5.32 -1.15
N LEU A 8 5.89 4.32 -1.56
CA LEU A 8 4.48 4.20 -1.19
C LEU A 8 4.29 3.97 0.32
N GLU A 9 5.17 3.21 0.95
CA GLU A 9 5.17 3.02 2.41
C GLU A 9 5.39 4.37 3.14
N THR A 10 6.40 5.12 2.71
CA THR A 10 6.72 6.44 3.30
C THR A 10 5.54 7.40 3.15
N GLU A 11 4.93 7.44 1.97
CA GLU A 11 3.81 8.33 1.66
C GLU A 11 2.53 7.92 2.41
N ALA A 12 2.27 6.62 2.56
CA ALA A 12 1.17 6.10 3.38
C ALA A 12 1.36 6.42 4.86
N LEU A 13 2.58 6.25 5.40
CA LEU A 13 2.90 6.57 6.79
C LEU A 13 2.74 8.08 7.07
N ALA A 14 3.19 8.93 6.14
CA ALA A 14 3.00 10.38 6.25
C ALA A 14 1.50 10.74 6.23
N ALA A 15 0.71 10.13 5.35
CA ALA A 15 -0.74 10.36 5.29
C ALA A 15 -1.46 9.90 6.57
N ILE A 16 -1.01 8.80 7.18
CA ILE A 16 -1.53 8.31 8.48
C ILE A 16 -1.19 9.31 9.59
N GLN A 17 0.05 9.81 9.65
CA GLN A 17 0.45 10.78 10.68
C GLN A 17 -0.24 12.14 10.51
N ALA A 18 -0.53 12.54 9.27
CA ALA A 18 -1.22 13.79 8.96
C ALA A 18 -2.74 13.74 9.22
N ALA A 19 -3.33 12.56 9.45
CA ALA A 19 -4.75 12.42 9.67
C ALA A 19 -5.14 12.89 11.08
N PRO A 20 -5.93 13.98 11.22
CA PRO A 20 -6.21 14.57 12.53
C PRO A 20 -7.33 13.85 13.30
N ASP A 21 -8.06 12.96 12.64
CA ASP A 21 -9.25 12.34 13.19
C ASP A 21 -9.50 10.93 12.61
N PRO A 22 -10.35 10.11 13.27
CA PRO A 22 -10.63 8.74 12.83
C PRO A 22 -11.28 8.63 11.45
N ALA A 23 -12.03 9.65 10.99
CA ALA A 23 -12.65 9.63 9.68
C ALA A 23 -11.62 9.88 8.58
N SER A 24 -10.68 10.81 8.81
CA SER A 24 -9.51 11.04 7.96
C SER A 24 -8.63 9.79 7.85
N LEU A 25 -8.37 9.09 8.97
CA LEU A 25 -7.66 7.80 8.96
C LEU A 25 -8.38 6.73 8.14
N GLN A 26 -9.71 6.69 8.19
CA GLN A 26 -10.50 5.77 7.37
C GLN A 26 -10.45 6.10 5.87
N GLN A 27 -10.40 7.39 5.51
CA GLN A 27 -10.20 7.81 4.13
C GLN A 27 -8.82 7.39 3.62
N VAL A 28 -7.76 7.61 4.41
CA VAL A 28 -6.41 7.13 4.12
C VAL A 28 -6.43 5.60 3.94
N ARG A 29 -6.98 4.85 4.89
CA ARG A 29 -7.12 3.39 4.77
C ARG A 29 -7.85 2.97 3.49
N ALA A 30 -8.94 3.62 3.12
CA ALA A 30 -9.68 3.29 1.90
C ALA A 30 -8.89 3.62 0.62
N ALA A 31 -8.14 4.72 0.61
CA ALA A 31 -7.31 5.15 -0.52
C ALA A 31 -6.10 4.22 -0.77
N TRP A 32 -5.54 3.65 0.31
CA TRP A 32 -4.38 2.75 0.21
C TRP A 32 -4.77 1.28 0.11
N LEU A 33 -5.65 0.81 0.99
CA LEU A 33 -6.02 -0.62 1.16
C LEU A 33 -7.40 -0.98 0.59
N GLY A 34 -8.16 -0.03 0.06
CA GLY A 34 -9.48 -0.31 -0.52
C GLY A 34 -9.43 -1.18 -1.77
N LYS A 35 -10.60 -1.59 -2.29
CA LYS A 35 -10.72 -2.42 -3.51
C LYS A 35 -10.03 -1.82 -4.76
N LYS A 36 -9.94 -0.49 -4.79
CA LYS A 36 -9.26 0.33 -5.80
C LYS A 36 -8.04 1.08 -5.22
N GLY A 37 -7.62 0.74 -4.01
CA GLY A 37 -6.53 1.42 -3.33
C GLY A 37 -5.21 1.18 -4.03
N GLN A 38 -4.28 2.13 -3.88
CA GLN A 38 -2.99 2.09 -4.57
C GLN A 38 -2.21 0.80 -4.27
N LEU A 39 -2.21 0.34 -3.02
CA LEU A 39 -1.55 -0.91 -2.64
C LEU A 39 -2.26 -2.13 -3.24
N THR A 40 -3.59 -2.16 -3.23
CA THR A 40 -4.37 -3.24 -3.84
C THR A 40 -4.18 -3.30 -5.36
N ALA A 41 -4.06 -2.16 -6.03
CA ALA A 41 -3.77 -2.09 -7.47
C ALA A 41 -2.36 -2.62 -7.77
N LEU A 42 -1.38 -2.27 -6.95
CA LEU A 42 -0.01 -2.73 -7.09
C LEU A 42 0.12 -4.24 -6.76
N LEU A 43 -0.56 -4.73 -5.73
CA LEU A 43 -0.67 -6.16 -5.40
C LEU A 43 -1.37 -6.97 -6.51
N LYS A 44 -2.40 -6.40 -7.17
CA LYS A 44 -2.99 -7.02 -8.37
C LYS A 44 -2.02 -7.04 -9.55
N GLY A 45 -1.10 -6.08 -9.65
CA GLY A 45 0.03 -6.13 -10.58
C GLY A 45 1.04 -7.22 -10.21
N LEU A 46 1.27 -7.43 -8.91
CA LEU A 46 2.15 -8.47 -8.36
C LEU A 46 1.60 -9.90 -8.52
N ARG A 47 0.31 -10.10 -8.85
CA ARG A 47 -0.23 -11.41 -9.28
C ARG A 47 0.54 -12.02 -10.45
N ASN A 48 1.17 -11.19 -11.28
CA ASN A 48 2.00 -11.63 -12.40
C ASN A 48 3.47 -11.91 -12.00
N VAL A 49 3.82 -11.77 -10.72
CA VAL A 49 5.19 -12.03 -10.22
C VAL A 49 5.32 -13.49 -9.77
N PRO A 50 6.38 -14.20 -10.23
CA PRO A 50 6.57 -15.60 -9.94
C PRO A 50 6.60 -15.91 -8.43
N PRO A 51 6.12 -17.10 -8.01
CA PRO A 51 6.01 -17.49 -6.61
C PRO A 51 7.30 -17.37 -5.79
N ALA A 52 8.47 -17.43 -6.42
CA ALA A 52 9.77 -17.30 -5.77
C ALA A 52 10.03 -15.89 -5.19
N GLU A 53 9.50 -14.83 -5.81
CA GLU A 53 9.70 -13.44 -5.34
C GLU A 53 8.59 -12.99 -4.37
N ARG A 54 7.45 -13.71 -4.33
CA ARG A 54 6.35 -13.41 -3.40
C ARG A 54 6.73 -13.56 -1.93
N GLY A 55 7.72 -14.40 -1.61
CA GLY A 55 8.20 -14.58 -0.23
C GLY A 55 8.95 -13.38 0.35
N ALA A 56 9.48 -12.49 -0.49
CA ALA A 56 10.21 -11.29 -0.05
C ALA A 56 9.30 -10.08 0.20
N VAL A 57 8.12 -10.04 -0.44
CA VAL A 57 7.16 -8.93 -0.34
C VAL A 57 6.08 -9.18 0.72
N GLY A 58 5.92 -10.43 1.15
CA GLY A 58 4.88 -10.86 2.10
C GLY A 58 5.33 -11.14 3.53
N LYS A 59 6.53 -10.71 3.93
CA LYS A 59 6.96 -10.71 5.34
C LYS A 59 6.81 -9.34 5.95
#